data_AF-A0A1V5JR86-F1
#
_entry.id   AF-A0A1V5JR86-F1
#
_cell.length_a   1.000
_cell.length_b   1.000
_cell.length_c   1.000
_cell.angle_alpha   90.00
_cell.angle_beta   90.00
_cell.angle_gamma   90.00
#
_symmetry.space_group_name_H-M   'P 1'
#
loop_
_entity.id
_entity.type
_entity.pdbx_description
1 polymer ?
#
loop_
_entity_poly.entity_id
_entity_poly.type
_entity_poly.pdbx_seq_one_letter_code
_entity_poly.pdbx_strand_id
1 'polypeptide(L)' 'MIEKIPFLHRATAYNIMIEDDISFADLHVLLDEVAARGGFELDDGLAEIFEVEIAGKRYCAAVDGLDVMIVVR' A
#
# COMPACT_ATOMS: atom_id res chain seq x y z
N MET A 1 2.63 -2.51 -16.61
CA MET A 1 1.72 -3.69 -16.58
C MET A 1 1.33 -3.82 -15.13
N ILE A 2 0.05 -3.81 -14.78
CA ILE A 2 -0.32 -3.90 -13.36
C ILE A 2 -0.02 -5.33 -12.88
N GLU A 3 0.92 -5.46 -11.96
CA GLU A 3 1.24 -6.75 -11.34
C GLU A 3 0.46 -6.90 -10.03
N LYS A 4 -0.14 -8.08 -9.81
CA LYS A 4 -0.77 -8.44 -8.53
C LYS A 4 0.18 -9.36 -7.76
N ILE A 5 0.71 -8.86 -6.65
CA ILE A 5 1.72 -9.52 -5.84
C ILE A 5 1.14 -9.80 -4.45
N PRO A 6 1.01 -11.07 -4.03
CA PRO A 6 0.73 -11.37 -2.63
C PRO A 6 1.96 -11.03 -1.78
N PHE A 7 1.76 -10.18 -0.76
CA PHE A 7 2.83 -9.68 0.09
C PHE A 7 2.54 -9.92 1.56
N LEU A 8 3.45 -10.59 2.27
CA LEU A 8 3.31 -10.86 3.70
C LEU A 8 4.00 -9.75 4.51
N HIS A 9 3.24 -9.06 5.35
CA HIS A 9 3.75 -8.01 6.24
C HIS A 9 3.09 -8.09 7.61
N ARG A 10 3.87 -8.09 8.69
CA ARG A 10 3.39 -8.20 10.09
C ARG A 10 2.34 -9.31 10.32
N ALA A 11 2.55 -10.48 9.69
CA ALA A 11 1.65 -11.65 9.70
C ALA A 11 0.30 -11.48 8.99
N THR A 12 0.12 -10.39 8.24
CA THR A 12 -1.03 -10.14 7.37
C THR A 12 -0.61 -10.28 5.90
N ALA A 13 -1.40 -10.99 5.10
CA ALA A 13 -1.18 -11.12 3.66
C ALA A 13 -1.98 -10.04 2.93
N TYR A 14 -1.27 -9.16 2.22
CA TYR A 14 -1.83 -8.09 1.42
C TYR A 14 -1.78 -8.45 -0.06
N ASN A 15 -2.78 -7.99 -0.80
CA ASN A 15 -2.84 -8.09 -2.25
C ASN A 15 -2.35 -6.77 -2.84
N ILE A 16 -1.07 -6.70 -3.18
CA ILE A 16 -0.46 -5.48 -3.72
C ILE A 16 -0.68 -5.42 -5.23
N MET A 17 -1.25 -4.33 -5.72
CA MET A 17 -1.38 -4.01 -7.14
C MET A 17 -0.52 -2.78 -7.42
N ILE A 18 0.43 -2.87 -8.34
CA ILE A 18 1.31 -1.74 -8.62
C ILE A 18 1.51 -1.54 -10.12
N GLU A 19 1.53 -0.27 -10.54
CA GLU A 19 1.75 0.10 -11.94
C GLU A 19 3.24 0.18 -12.30
N ASP A 20 4.08 0.66 -11.36
CA ASP A 20 5.52 0.89 -11.49
C ASP A 20 6.32 0.09 -10.45
N ASP A 21 7.63 -0.07 -10.65
CA ASP A 21 8.47 -0.79 -9.69
C ASP A 21 8.58 -0.05 -8.33
N ILE A 22 8.20 -0.72 -7.25
CA ILE A 22 8.50 -0.32 -5.88
C ILE A 22 9.60 -1.22 -5.30
N SER A 23 10.51 -0.63 -4.53
CA SER A 23 11.49 -1.44 -3.81
C SER A 23 10.82 -2.19 -2.66
N PHE A 24 11.31 -3.39 -2.35
CA PHE A 24 10.81 -4.19 -1.23
C PHE A 24 10.88 -3.44 0.11
N ALA A 25 11.90 -2.60 0.29
CA ALA A 25 12.07 -1.77 1.48
C ALA A 25 11.01 -0.65 1.54
N ASP A 26 10.79 0.06 0.43
CA ASP A 26 9.78 1.12 0.36
C ASP A 26 8.37 0.57 0.59
N LEU A 27 8.07 -0.63 0.07
CA LEU A 27 6.79 -1.29 0.28
C LEU A 27 6.52 -1.59 1.77
N HIS A 28 7.52 -2.07 2.52
CA HIS A 28 7.38 -2.27 3.96
C HIS A 28 7.12 -0.96 4.72
N VAL A 29 7.87 0.09 4.39
CA VAL A 29 7.68 1.42 5.00
C VAL A 29 6.30 1.99 4.67
N LEU A 30 5.87 1.86 3.42
CA LEU A 30 4.55 2.30 2.97
C LEU A 30 3.43 1.60 3.76
N LEU A 31 3.48 0.27 3.88
CA LEU A 31 2.47 -0.47 4.63
C LEU A 31 2.49 -0.13 6.12
N ASP A 32 3.67 0.13 6.69
CA ASP A 32 3.78 0.59 8.07
C ASP A 32 3.14 1.97 8.29
N GLU A 33 3.35 2.90 7.37
CA GLU A 33 2.75 4.24 7.39
C GLU A 33 1.23 4.19 7.22
N VAL A 34 0.73 3.37 6.29
CA VAL A 34 -0.70 3.14 6.09
C VAL A 34 -1.34 2.52 7.33
N ALA A 35 -0.71 1.49 7.91
CA ALA A 35 -1.19 0.85 9.13
C ALA A 35 -1.21 1.82 10.31
N ALA A 36 -0.19 2.66 10.46
CA ALA A 36 -0.12 3.65 11.54
C ALA A 36 -1.23 4.70 11.45
N ARG A 37 -1.80 4.91 10.26
CA ARG A 37 -2.92 5.85 10.01
C ARG A 37 -4.29 5.18 10.04
N GLY A 38 -4.36 3.88 10.38
CA GLY A 38 -5.61 3.14 10.45
C GLY A 38 -6.13 2.65 9.08
N GLY A 39 -5.33 2.72 8.01
CA GLY A 39 -5.82 2.44 6.65
C GLY A 39 -6.24 0.99 6.37
N PHE A 40 -6.00 0.07 7.31
CA PHE A 40 -6.45 -1.32 7.23
C PHE A 40 -7.59 -1.64 8.21
N GLU A 41 -8.11 -0.63 8.91
CA GLU A 41 -9.32 -0.78 9.71
C GLU A 41 -10.51 -0.98 8.77
N LEU A 42 -11.41 -1.90 9.11
CA LEU A 42 -12.55 -2.26 8.28
C LEU A 42 -13.57 -1.12 8.30
N ASP A 43 -13.51 -0.21 7.32
CA ASP A 43 -14.57 0.79 7.08
C ASP A 43 -15.51 0.34 5.95
N ASP A 44 -16.74 0.88 5.96
CA ASP A 44 -17.98 0.46 5.29
C ASP A 44 -17.98 0.55 3.74
N GLY A 45 -16.90 0.14 3.08
CA GLY A 45 -16.83 -0.08 1.63
C GLY A 45 -16.36 1.12 0.80
N LEU A 46 -15.61 2.05 1.40
CA LEU A 46 -14.91 3.11 0.66
C LEU A 46 -13.40 2.87 0.70
N ALA A 47 -12.77 2.88 -0.47
CA ALA A 47 -11.33 2.83 -0.57
C ALA A 47 -10.72 4.14 -0.03
N GLU A 48 -9.77 4.02 0.89
CA GLU A 48 -9.03 5.16 1.44
C GLU A 48 -7.73 5.40 0.67
N ILE A 49 -7.35 6.66 0.51
CA ILE A 49 -6.15 7.05 -0.24
C ILE A 49 -5.12 7.67 0.70
N PHE A 50 -3.92 7.09 0.71
CA PHE A 50 -2.80 7.53 1.51
C PHE A 50 -1.66 8.03 0.61
N GLU A 51 -1.24 9.28 0.83
CA GLU A 51 0.00 9.80 0.25
C GLU A 51 1.14 9.66 1.26
N VAL A 52 2.24 9.04 0.83
CA VAL A 52 3.43 8.79 1.64
C VAL A 52 4.67 9.13 0.84
N GLU A 53 5.58 9.90 1.45
CA GLU A 53 6.86 10.25 0.84
C GLU A 53 7.98 9.43 1.47
N ILE A 54 8.68 8.62 0.66
CA ILE A 54 9.74 7.71 1.11
C ILE A 54 10.97 7.97 0.25
N ALA A 55 12.09 8.35 0.88
CA ALA A 55 13.35 8.65 0.21
C ALA A 55 13.24 9.64 -0.97
N GLY A 56 12.31 10.61 -0.89
CA GLY A 56 12.08 11.62 -1.93
C GLY A 56 11.22 11.15 -3.11
N LYS A 57 10.67 9.93 -3.06
CA LYS A 57 9.64 9.44 -3.99
C LYS A 57 8.28 9.56 -3.32
N ARG A 58 7.25 9.96 -4.07
CA ARG A 58 5.89 10.05 -3.54
C ARG A 58 5.07 8.86 -3.99
N TYR A 59 4.55 8.12 -3.04
CA TYR A 59 3.69 6.96 -3.25
C TYR A 59 2.26 7.35 -2.90
N CYS A 60 1.33 6.90 -3.73
CA CYS A 60 -0.10 6.99 -3.48
C CYS A 60 -0.64 5.56 -3.33
N ALA A 61 -1.15 5.23 -2.15
CA ALA A 61 -1.72 3.93 -1.85
C ALA A 61 -3.24 4.05 -1.68
N ALA A 62 -4.02 3.42 -2.56
CA ALA A 62 -5.45 3.21 -2.36
C ALA A 62 -5.66 1.87 -1.68
N VAL A 63 -6.35 1.85 -0.55
CA VAL A 63 -6.52 0.68 0.31
C VAL A 63 -7.99 0.33 0.42
N ASP A 64 -8.31 -0.93 0.13
CA ASP A 64 -9.64 -1.53 0.31
C ASP A 64 -9.45 -2.85 1.07
N GLY A 65 -9.51 -2.77 2.41
CA GLY A 65 -9.21 -3.89 3.29
C GLY A 65 -7.77 -4.41 3.11
N LEU A 66 -7.61 -5.58 2.48
CA LEU A 66 -6.31 -6.20 2.22
C LEU A 66 -5.80 -5.96 0.80
N ASP A 67 -6.62 -5.40 -0.09
CA ASP A 67 -6.23 -5.01 -1.43
C ASP A 67 -5.63 -3.59 -1.38
N VAL A 68 -4.39 -3.46 -1.87
CA VAL A 68 -3.64 -2.20 -1.86
C VAL A 68 -3.16 -1.89 -3.26
N MET A 69 -3.66 -0.81 -3.85
CA MET A 69 -3.18 -0.29 -5.12
C MET A 69 -2.16 0.82 -4.89
N ILE A 70 -0.98 0.70 -5.47
CA ILE A 70 0.11 1.65 -5.33
C ILE A 70 0.39 2.31 -6.67
N VAL A 71 0.51 3.64 -6.66
CA VAL A 71 0.95 4.44 -7.80
C VAL A 71 2.13 5.29 -7.36
N VAL A 72 3.20 5.30 -8.16
CA VAL A 72 4.39 6.12 -7.93
C VAL A 72 4.22 7.45 -8.65
N ARG A 73 4.54 8.57 -7.99
CA ARG A 73 4.53 9.92 -8.55
C ARG A 73 5.90 10.58 -8.46
#